data_AF-A0A936IFV2-F1
#
_entry.id   AF-A0A936IFV2-F1
#
_cell.length_a   1.000
_cell.length_b   1.000
_cell.length_c   1.000
_cell.angle_alpha   90.00
_cell.angle_beta   90.00
_cell.angle_gamma   90.00
#
_symmetry.space_group_name_H-M   'P 1'
#
loop_
_entity.id
_entity.type
_entity.pdbx_description
1 polymer ?
#
loop_
_entity_poly.entity_id
_entity_poly.type
_entity_poly.pdbx_seq_one_letter_code
_entity_poly.pdbx_strand_id
1 'polypeptide(L)'
;MTEHRVGIVARLLARRRADAPPTAVPSETAPAAQPAAVELLCYRCDYPLTGLPQPRCPECGLSFDWGDPRLRPGRREKIAFEKARGVGRLGGFIATCITVLLAPWIFGRQAAARAGLGAAAAFGLTCVALACGLLLVDPDPLMYGAWMLTALVHVTVQAWALAHLDARLHGRAGGNLRSWLAVGLYTWAFFFVHLPTGGPPVILFTDVLHAATGTPLPMGTYKFDVPYGRTVEALAAWGQLAWWSLVMGLIWAGASWAHRRSVSHVLIGTPLAILLAFLVYTMVLETIGVHVVMWLAT
;
A
#
# COMPACT_ATOMS: atom_id res chain seq x y z
N MET A 1 84.28 -51.88 -5.11
CA MET A 1 83.12 -52.79 -5.30
C MET A 1 81.95 -52.45 -4.33
N THR A 2 81.65 -51.17 -4.10
CA THR A 2 80.72 -50.72 -3.05
C THR A 2 79.60 -49.80 -3.55
N GLU A 3 79.70 -49.26 -4.77
CA GLU A 3 78.69 -48.31 -5.29
C GLU A 3 77.47 -48.97 -5.92
N HIS A 4 77.53 -50.25 -6.29
CA HIS A 4 76.43 -50.88 -7.03
C HIS A 4 75.22 -51.29 -6.17
N ARG A 5 75.39 -51.38 -4.84
CA ARG A 5 74.32 -51.83 -3.92
C ARG A 5 73.36 -50.73 -3.45
N VAL A 6 73.73 -49.46 -3.60
CA VAL A 6 72.90 -48.33 -3.11
C VAL A 6 71.69 -48.06 -4.04
N GLY A 7 71.80 -48.36 -5.34
CA GLY A 7 70.73 -48.10 -6.32
C GLY A 7 69.52 -49.03 -6.24
N ILE A 8 69.67 -50.24 -5.69
CA ILE A 8 68.59 -51.25 -5.65
C ILE A 8 67.64 -51.02 -4.47
N VAL A 9 68.16 -50.57 -3.32
CA VAL A 9 67.35 -50.28 -2.13
C VAL A 9 66.47 -49.04 -2.35
N ALA A 10 66.97 -48.03 -3.08
CA ALA A 10 66.20 -46.83 -3.42
C ALA A 10 64.99 -47.12 -4.33
N ARG A 11 65.12 -48.05 -5.29
CA ARG A 11 64.00 -48.42 -6.18
C ARG A 11 62.93 -49.28 -5.50
N LEU A 12 63.31 -50.09 -4.52
CA LEU A 12 62.36 -50.89 -3.74
C LEU A 12 61.55 -50.04 -2.75
N LEU A 13 62.14 -48.97 -2.21
CA LEU A 13 61.42 -48.01 -1.36
C LEU A 13 60.49 -47.09 -2.15
N ALA A 14 60.81 -46.77 -3.41
CA ALA A 14 59.93 -46.00 -4.29
C ALA A 14 58.65 -46.78 -4.71
N ARG A 15 58.76 -48.10 -4.91
CA ARG A 15 57.60 -48.94 -5.26
C ARG A 15 56.62 -49.19 -4.10
N ARG A 16 57.09 -49.26 -2.86
CA ARG A 16 56.21 -49.50 -1.69
C ARG A 16 55.28 -48.33 -1.33
N ARG A 17 55.45 -47.15 -1.93
CA ARG A 17 54.53 -46.01 -1.75
C ARG A 17 53.31 -46.02 -2.67
N ALA A 18 53.28 -46.88 -3.70
CA ALA A 18 52.18 -46.91 -4.66
C ALA A 18 51.01 -47.81 -4.23
N ASP A 19 51.23 -48.73 -3.28
CA ASP A 19 50.22 -49.74 -2.88
C ASP A 19 49.65 -49.49 -1.48
N ALA A 20 49.71 -48.25 -0.97
CA ALA A 20 48.97 -47.90 0.23
C ALA A 20 47.46 -48.02 -0.09
N PRO A 21 46.70 -48.91 0.59
CA PRO A 21 45.26 -48.99 0.38
C PRO A 21 44.68 -47.60 0.60
N PRO A 22 43.79 -47.12 -0.29
CA PRO A 22 43.23 -45.79 -0.19
C PRO A 22 42.64 -45.66 1.21
N THR A 23 43.22 -44.75 2.00
CA THR A 23 42.71 -44.36 3.30
C THR A 23 41.24 -44.07 3.07
N ALA A 24 40.36 -44.89 3.65
CA ALA A 24 38.93 -44.71 3.52
C ALA A 24 38.64 -43.27 3.94
N VAL A 25 38.38 -42.42 2.95
CA VAL A 25 37.98 -41.04 3.17
C VAL A 25 36.70 -41.17 3.99
N PRO A 26 36.67 -40.65 5.23
CA PRO A 26 35.50 -40.79 6.09
C PRO A 26 34.29 -40.33 5.27
N SER A 27 33.34 -41.24 5.08
CA SER A 27 32.15 -41.04 4.28
C SER A 27 31.58 -39.68 4.60
N GLU A 28 31.70 -38.82 3.59
CA GLU A 28 30.94 -37.63 3.31
C GLU A 28 29.75 -37.47 4.27
N THR A 29 30.05 -36.80 5.39
CA THR A 29 29.06 -36.18 6.27
C THR A 29 28.03 -35.54 5.36
N ALA A 30 26.79 -36.05 5.39
CA ALA A 30 25.69 -35.56 4.55
C ALA A 30 25.79 -34.03 4.46
N PRO A 31 25.89 -33.45 3.25
CA PRO A 31 26.23 -32.05 3.07
C PRO A 31 25.29 -31.24 3.95
N ALA A 32 25.87 -30.59 4.97
CA ALA A 32 25.14 -29.74 5.88
C ALA A 32 24.26 -28.84 5.02
N ALA A 33 22.94 -28.99 5.17
CA ALA A 33 21.95 -28.39 4.29
C ALA A 33 22.36 -26.95 4.00
N GLN A 34 22.81 -26.68 2.76
CA GLN A 34 23.27 -25.35 2.40
C GLN A 34 22.11 -24.41 2.72
N PRO A 35 22.33 -23.35 3.52
CA PRO A 35 21.26 -22.45 3.88
C PRO A 35 20.62 -21.98 2.59
N ALA A 36 19.33 -22.31 2.41
CA ALA A 36 18.61 -22.09 1.17
C ALA A 36 18.94 -20.68 0.67
N ALA A 37 19.55 -20.59 -0.51
CA ALA A 37 20.06 -19.34 -1.05
C ALA A 37 18.95 -18.28 -0.98
N VAL A 38 19.16 -17.26 -0.14
CA VAL A 38 18.15 -16.23 0.09
C VAL A 38 17.90 -15.53 -1.24
N GLU A 39 16.69 -15.66 -1.77
CA GLU A 39 16.29 -15.02 -3.01
C GLU A 39 16.42 -13.49 -2.86
N LEU A 40 17.31 -12.89 -3.65
CA LEU A 40 17.51 -11.45 -3.69
C LEU A 40 16.59 -10.87 -4.76
N LEU A 41 15.75 -9.91 -4.39
CA LEU A 41 14.83 -9.25 -5.31
C LEU A 41 15.19 -7.77 -5.40
N CYS A 42 15.15 -7.22 -6.61
CA CYS A 42 15.27 -5.79 -6.81
C CYS A 42 14.16 -5.07 -6.03
N TYR A 43 14.51 -4.20 -5.07
CA TYR A 43 13.50 -3.47 -4.29
C TYR A 43 12.68 -2.47 -5.12
N ARG A 44 13.07 -2.22 -6.38
CA ARG A 44 12.38 -1.31 -7.29
C ARG A 44 11.40 -2.00 -8.24
N CYS A 45 11.72 -3.20 -8.73
CA CYS A 45 10.92 -3.86 -9.76
C CYS A 45 10.65 -5.35 -9.50
N ASP A 46 11.16 -5.88 -8.39
CA ASP A 46 11.03 -7.28 -7.97
C ASP A 46 11.69 -8.31 -8.89
N TYR A 47 12.54 -7.87 -9.82
CA TYR A 47 13.33 -8.80 -10.63
C TYR A 47 14.28 -9.61 -9.73
N PRO A 48 14.35 -10.95 -9.89
CA PRO A 48 15.27 -11.79 -9.15
C PRO A 48 16.71 -11.42 -9.54
N LEU A 49 17.48 -10.97 -8.56
CA LEU A 49 18.86 -10.54 -8.74
C LEU A 49 19.84 -11.72 -8.65
N THR A 50 19.39 -12.88 -8.19
CA THR A 50 20.22 -14.07 -8.03
C THR A 50 20.80 -14.50 -9.38
N GLY A 51 22.13 -14.64 -9.46
CA GLY A 51 22.83 -15.12 -10.66
C GLY A 51 23.20 -14.04 -11.69
N LEU A 52 22.95 -12.76 -11.41
CA LEU A 52 23.39 -11.68 -12.31
C LEU A 52 24.91 -11.44 -12.21
N PRO A 53 25.62 -11.26 -13.34
CA PRO A 53 27.07 -11.04 -13.36
C PRO A 53 27.46 -9.63 -12.90
N GLN A 54 26.54 -8.67 -13.01
CA GLN A 54 26.75 -7.27 -12.62
C GLN A 54 25.73 -6.89 -11.54
N PRO A 55 26.11 -6.03 -10.58
CA PRO A 55 25.22 -5.58 -9.53
C PRO A 55 24.28 -4.46 -10.04
N ARG A 56 23.60 -4.73 -11.15
CA ARG A 56 22.65 -3.84 -11.81
C ARG A 56 21.44 -4.63 -12.28
N CYS A 57 20.26 -4.14 -11.97
CA CYS A 57 19.01 -4.79 -12.36
C CYS A 57 18.79 -4.62 -13.88
N PRO A 58 18.54 -5.70 -14.65
CA PRO A 58 18.34 -5.60 -16.10
C PRO A 58 17.03 -4.92 -16.47
N GLU A 59 15.97 -5.08 -15.65
CA GLU A 59 14.65 -4.46 -15.89
C GLU A 59 14.64 -2.94 -15.67
N CYS A 60 15.22 -2.46 -14.57
CA CYS A 60 15.07 -1.06 -14.15
C CYS A 60 16.37 -0.25 -14.10
N GLY A 61 17.51 -0.87 -14.41
CA GLY A 61 18.83 -0.24 -14.45
C GLY A 61 19.40 0.17 -13.09
N LEU A 62 18.72 -0.17 -11.99
CA LEU A 62 19.16 0.18 -10.65
C LEU A 62 20.47 -0.55 -10.30
N SER A 63 21.53 0.19 -10.01
CA SER A 63 22.73 -0.34 -9.37
C SER A 63 22.44 -0.64 -7.90
N PHE A 64 22.95 -1.77 -7.41
CA PHE A 64 22.80 -2.18 -6.01
C PHE A 64 24.12 -2.72 -5.47
N ASP A 65 24.17 -2.97 -4.17
CA ASP A 65 25.26 -3.72 -3.53
C ASP A 65 24.68 -5.05 -3.04
N TRP A 66 25.35 -6.17 -3.28
CA TRP A 66 24.93 -7.49 -2.79
C TRP A 66 24.80 -7.56 -1.27
N GLY A 67 25.53 -6.69 -0.55
CA GLY A 67 25.42 -6.51 0.90
C GLY A 67 24.20 -5.68 1.34
N ASP A 68 23.48 -5.02 0.43
CA ASP A 68 22.37 -4.14 0.78
C ASP A 68 21.21 -4.97 1.37
N PRO A 69 20.84 -4.74 2.65
CA PRO A 69 19.76 -5.45 3.30
C PRO A 69 18.40 -5.28 2.60
N ARG A 70 18.20 -4.23 1.80
CA ARG A 70 16.94 -3.97 1.08
C ARG A 70 16.70 -4.96 -0.07
N LEU A 71 17.73 -5.62 -0.57
CA LEU A 71 17.60 -6.66 -1.59
C LEU A 71 16.92 -7.93 -1.07
N ARG A 72 16.90 -8.12 0.25
CA ARG A 72 16.24 -9.27 0.87
C ARG A 72 14.74 -8.95 1.02
N PRO A 73 13.83 -9.69 0.37
CA PRO A 73 12.41 -9.40 0.39
C PRO A 73 11.82 -9.37 1.81
N GLY A 74 12.37 -10.17 2.73
CA GLY A 74 11.96 -10.20 4.14
C GLY A 74 12.30 -8.93 4.95
N ARG A 75 13.20 -8.06 4.47
CA ARG A 75 13.64 -6.83 5.15
C ARG A 75 12.96 -5.56 4.64
N ARG A 76 12.01 -5.65 3.71
CA ARG A 76 11.23 -4.47 3.30
C ARG A 76 10.50 -3.87 4.49
N GLU A 77 10.46 -2.55 4.54
CA GLU A 77 9.75 -1.83 5.59
C GLU A 77 8.25 -2.10 5.49
N LYS A 78 7.82 -3.12 6.22
CA LYS A 78 6.40 -3.41 6.42
C LYS A 78 5.75 -2.34 7.27
N ILE A 79 4.47 -2.07 7.00
CA ILE A 79 3.61 -1.21 7.82
C ILE A 79 3.58 -1.77 9.26
N ALA A 80 3.50 -0.90 10.27
CA ALA A 80 3.55 -1.31 11.68
C ALA A 80 2.53 -2.40 12.01
N PHE A 81 1.30 -2.31 11.46
CA PHE A 81 0.27 -3.32 11.60
C PHE A 81 0.66 -4.69 11.03
N GLU A 82 1.39 -4.72 9.91
CA GLU A 82 1.87 -5.96 9.28
C GLU A 82 3.05 -6.60 10.04
N LYS A 83 3.87 -5.77 10.70
CA LYS A 83 4.98 -6.22 11.54
C LYS A 83 4.47 -6.84 12.84
N ALA A 84 3.40 -6.30 13.39
CA ALA A 84 2.86 -6.71 14.67
C ALA A 84 2.22 -8.10 14.63
N ARG A 85 2.40 -8.87 15.71
CA ARG A 85 1.83 -10.22 15.91
C ARG A 85 1.22 -10.32 17.30
N GLY A 86 0.21 -11.18 17.46
CA GLY A 86 -0.46 -11.43 18.74
C GLY A 86 -0.99 -10.15 19.39
N VAL A 87 -0.75 -9.97 20.69
CA VAL A 87 -1.19 -8.81 21.48
C VAL A 87 -0.60 -7.48 20.97
N GLY A 88 0.60 -7.52 20.40
CA GLY A 88 1.23 -6.34 19.80
C GLY A 88 0.47 -5.76 18.60
N ARG A 89 -0.51 -6.49 18.05
CA ARG A 89 -1.31 -6.05 16.90
C ARG A 89 -2.11 -4.79 17.16
N LEU A 90 -2.54 -4.56 18.40
CA LEU A 90 -3.21 -3.31 18.78
C LEU A 90 -2.26 -2.10 18.68
N GLY A 91 -1.04 -2.24 19.20
CA GLY A 91 0.00 -1.20 19.07
C GLY A 91 0.37 -0.94 17.60
N GLY A 92 0.48 -2.00 16.80
CA GLY A 92 0.69 -1.88 15.36
C GLY A 92 -0.46 -1.19 14.63
N PHE A 93 -1.71 -1.43 15.04
CA PHE A 93 -2.89 -0.75 14.51
C PHE A 93 -2.84 0.74 14.81
N ILE A 94 -2.65 1.12 16.09
CA ILE A 94 -2.56 2.51 16.53
C ILE A 94 -1.41 3.23 15.81
N ALA A 95 -0.22 2.64 15.75
CA ALA A 95 0.93 3.23 15.06
C ALA A 95 0.66 3.42 13.56
N THR A 96 -0.08 2.49 12.94
CA THR A 96 -0.48 2.61 11.53
C THR A 96 -1.49 3.74 11.34
N CYS A 97 -2.52 3.85 12.21
CA CYS A 97 -3.44 4.99 12.20
C CYS A 97 -2.69 6.31 12.34
N ILE A 98 -1.79 6.44 13.32
CA ILE A 98 -0.98 7.65 13.52
C ILE A 98 -0.13 7.97 12.28
N THR A 99 0.49 6.96 11.66
CA THR A 99 1.31 7.16 10.45
C THR A 99 0.44 7.60 9.26
N VAL A 100 -0.74 6.99 9.09
CA VAL A 100 -1.70 7.36 8.04
C VAL A 100 -2.19 8.80 8.23
N LEU A 101 -2.47 9.21 9.47
CA LEU A 101 -2.99 10.54 9.80
C LEU A 101 -1.92 11.64 9.75
N LEU A 102 -0.75 11.41 10.37
CA LEU A 102 0.27 12.45 10.61
C LEU A 102 1.43 12.42 9.62
N ALA A 103 1.69 11.26 9.01
CA ALA A 103 2.85 11.04 8.14
C ALA A 103 2.47 10.32 6.84
N PRO A 104 1.51 10.85 6.07
CA PRO A 104 0.97 10.21 4.88
C PRO A 104 2.04 9.87 3.83
N TRP A 105 3.11 10.66 3.72
CA TRP A 105 4.23 10.39 2.83
C TRP A 105 5.09 9.20 3.27
N ILE A 106 5.23 8.96 4.58
CA ILE A 106 5.91 7.77 5.11
C ILE A 106 5.07 6.54 4.82
N PHE A 107 3.77 6.62 5.12
CA PHE A 107 2.82 5.55 4.82
C PHE A 107 2.81 5.22 3.32
N GLY A 108 2.71 6.23 2.45
CA GLY A 108 2.71 6.05 1.00
C GLY A 108 3.95 5.32 0.50
N ARG A 109 5.14 5.65 1.03
CA ARG A 109 6.40 4.93 0.70
C ARG A 109 6.37 3.47 1.17
N GLN A 110 5.84 3.21 2.37
CA GLN A 110 5.73 1.85 2.91
C GLN A 110 4.69 1.02 2.16
N ALA A 111 3.54 1.60 1.84
CA ALA A 111 2.46 0.94 1.12
C ALA A 111 2.83 0.67 -0.35
N ALA A 112 3.57 1.60 -0.99
CA ALA A 112 4.14 1.41 -2.32
C ALA A 112 5.14 0.26 -2.39
N ALA A 113 5.79 -0.09 -1.26
CA ALA A 113 6.69 -1.25 -1.16
C ALA A 113 5.95 -2.62 -1.15
N ARG A 114 4.65 -2.62 -1.49
CA ARG A 114 3.67 -3.72 -1.51
C ARG A 114 3.05 -4.03 -0.15
N ALA A 115 2.08 -3.21 0.25
CA ALA A 115 1.11 -3.59 1.26
C ALA A 115 0.44 -4.94 0.92
N GLY A 116 0.37 -5.85 1.89
CA GLY A 116 -0.29 -7.13 1.70
C GLY A 116 -1.81 -6.98 1.75
N LEU A 117 -2.54 -7.40 0.71
CA LEU A 117 -4.00 -7.27 0.66
C LEU A 117 -4.70 -7.91 1.88
N GLY A 118 -4.21 -9.06 2.36
CA GLY A 118 -4.76 -9.71 3.54
C GLY A 118 -4.60 -8.89 4.83
N ALA A 119 -3.46 -8.20 4.98
CA ALA A 119 -3.24 -7.33 6.14
C ALA A 119 -4.03 -6.02 6.03
N ALA A 120 -4.11 -5.44 4.83
CA ALA A 120 -4.94 -4.28 4.56
C ALA A 120 -6.43 -4.57 4.81
N ALA A 121 -6.94 -5.72 4.37
CA ALA A 121 -8.30 -6.16 4.64
C ALA A 121 -8.54 -6.37 6.14
N ALA A 122 -7.60 -7.01 6.85
CA ALA A 122 -7.72 -7.16 8.30
C ALA A 122 -7.73 -5.81 9.03
N PHE A 123 -6.92 -4.84 8.57
CA PHE A 123 -6.92 -3.47 9.10
C PHE A 123 -8.26 -2.78 8.85
N GLY A 124 -8.75 -2.81 7.61
CA GLY A 124 -10.05 -2.25 7.22
C GLY A 124 -11.22 -2.88 7.97
N LEU A 125 -11.21 -4.21 8.17
CA LEU A 125 -12.22 -4.90 8.98
C LEU A 125 -12.13 -4.51 10.47
N THR A 126 -10.92 -4.31 10.99
CA THR A 126 -10.74 -3.82 12.37
C THR A 126 -11.33 -2.43 12.53
N CYS A 127 -11.09 -1.56 11.55
CA CYS A 127 -11.77 -0.28 11.42
C CYS A 127 -13.30 -0.47 11.45
N VAL A 128 -13.90 -1.20 10.51
CA VAL A 128 -15.36 -1.44 10.48
C VAL A 128 -15.90 -1.95 11.81
N ALA A 129 -15.22 -2.92 12.44
CA ALA A 129 -15.64 -3.45 13.73
C ALA A 129 -15.64 -2.38 14.83
N LEU A 130 -14.63 -1.49 14.86
CA LEU A 130 -14.62 -0.34 15.77
C LEU A 130 -15.77 0.62 15.48
N ALA A 131 -16.16 0.82 14.21
CA ALA A 131 -17.28 1.69 13.84
C ALA A 131 -18.61 1.09 14.30
N CYS A 132 -18.77 -0.22 14.10
CA CYS A 132 -19.91 -0.97 14.62
C CYS A 132 -19.93 -0.99 16.16
N GLY A 133 -18.79 -0.92 16.83
CA GLY A 133 -18.73 -0.75 18.28
C GLY A 133 -19.23 0.63 18.73
N LEU A 134 -18.91 1.68 17.98
CA LEU A 134 -19.38 3.05 18.25
C LEU A 134 -20.90 3.19 18.05
N LEU A 135 -21.49 2.41 17.14
CA LEU A 135 -22.95 2.29 16.97
C LEU A 135 -23.69 1.86 18.24
N LEU A 136 -23.02 1.15 19.15
CA LEU A 136 -23.63 0.75 20.43
C LEU A 136 -23.77 1.92 21.40
N VAL A 137 -23.00 2.99 21.19
CA VAL A 137 -23.00 4.19 22.04
C VAL A 137 -23.97 5.25 21.49
N ASP A 138 -24.04 5.39 20.16
CA ASP A 138 -24.93 6.33 19.48
C ASP A 138 -25.68 5.64 18.32
N PRO A 139 -26.92 5.19 18.53
CA PRO A 139 -27.61 4.25 17.66
C PRO A 139 -28.40 4.95 16.54
N ASP A 140 -27.74 5.77 15.71
CA ASP A 140 -28.33 6.21 14.44
C ASP A 140 -27.86 5.29 13.28
N PRO A 141 -28.46 4.09 13.12
CA PRO A 141 -27.99 3.10 12.14
C PRO A 141 -28.02 3.62 10.70
N LEU A 142 -28.91 4.56 10.39
CA LEU A 142 -29.02 5.15 9.05
C LEU A 142 -27.80 6.02 8.75
N MET A 143 -27.38 6.86 9.71
CA MET A 143 -26.20 7.70 9.57
C MET A 143 -24.93 6.86 9.37
N TYR A 144 -24.74 5.80 10.17
CA TYR A 144 -23.57 4.93 10.04
C TYR A 144 -23.61 4.08 8.77
N GLY A 145 -24.80 3.60 8.36
CA GLY A 145 -24.98 2.91 7.08
C GLY A 145 -24.56 3.79 5.90
N ALA A 146 -24.99 5.05 5.90
CA ALA A 146 -24.59 6.04 4.90
C ALA A 146 -23.07 6.30 4.92
N TRP A 147 -22.44 6.39 6.10
CA TRP A 147 -20.98 6.51 6.24
C TRP A 147 -20.24 5.32 5.65
N MET A 148 -20.64 4.10 6.01
CA MET A 148 -19.98 2.88 5.54
C MET A 148 -20.10 2.73 4.02
N LEU A 149 -21.28 3.02 3.48
CA LEU A 149 -21.51 3.02 2.04
C LEU A 149 -20.64 4.08 1.33
N THR A 150 -20.64 5.31 1.85
CA THR A 150 -19.84 6.42 1.29
C THR A 150 -18.36 6.06 1.29
N ALA A 151 -17.86 5.53 2.41
CA ALA A 151 -16.45 5.15 2.53
C ALA A 151 -16.09 3.99 1.59
N LEU A 152 -16.97 2.99 1.44
CA LEU A 152 -16.77 1.88 0.51
C LEU A 152 -16.72 2.36 -0.94
N VAL A 153 -17.66 3.22 -1.36
CA VAL A 153 -17.67 3.84 -2.69
C VAL A 153 -16.40 4.64 -2.90
N HIS A 154 -16.01 5.46 -1.91
CA HIS A 154 -14.80 6.27 -1.97
C HIS A 154 -13.55 5.43 -2.18
N VAL A 155 -13.32 4.42 -1.33
CA VAL A 155 -12.17 3.52 -1.43
C VAL A 155 -12.13 2.83 -2.80
N THR A 156 -13.28 2.41 -3.32
CA THR A 156 -13.37 1.72 -4.61
C THR A 156 -13.05 2.66 -5.78
N VAL A 157 -13.65 3.86 -5.80
CA VAL A 157 -13.42 4.88 -6.84
C VAL A 157 -11.98 5.37 -6.79
N GLN A 158 -11.46 5.66 -5.60
CA GLN A 158 -10.08 6.08 -5.39
C GLN A 158 -9.10 5.00 -5.88
N ALA A 159 -9.31 3.74 -5.50
CA ALA A 159 -8.45 2.64 -5.91
C ALA A 159 -8.48 2.44 -7.44
N TRP A 160 -9.66 2.54 -8.05
CA TRP A 160 -9.81 2.45 -9.50
C TRP A 160 -9.11 3.59 -10.24
N ALA A 161 -9.32 4.84 -9.81
CA ALA A 161 -8.72 6.02 -10.42
C ALA A 161 -7.18 5.97 -10.35
N LEU A 162 -6.64 5.62 -9.18
CA LEU A 162 -5.20 5.48 -8.97
C LEU A 162 -4.63 4.31 -9.76
N ALA A 163 -5.33 3.17 -9.82
CA ALA A 163 -4.89 2.04 -10.64
C ALA A 163 -4.83 2.38 -12.13
N HIS A 164 -5.78 3.17 -12.63
CA HIS A 164 -5.81 3.60 -14.02
C HIS A 164 -4.71 4.61 -14.33
N LEU A 165 -4.50 5.57 -13.43
CA LEU A 165 -3.39 6.52 -13.52
C LEU A 165 -2.04 5.78 -13.52
N ASP A 166 -1.88 4.81 -12.63
CA ASP A 166 -0.69 3.99 -12.49
C ASP A 166 -0.44 3.11 -13.73
N ALA A 167 -1.48 2.51 -14.29
CA ALA A 167 -1.39 1.76 -15.55
C ALA A 167 -0.92 2.64 -16.71
N ARG A 168 -1.39 3.90 -16.80
CA ARG A 168 -0.95 4.86 -17.82
C ARG A 168 0.49 5.32 -17.62
N LEU A 169 0.92 5.50 -16.37
CA LEU A 169 2.27 5.98 -16.05
C LEU A 169 3.34 4.89 -16.16
N HIS A 170 3.00 3.66 -15.79
CA HIS A 170 3.96 2.55 -15.68
C HIS A 170 3.80 1.45 -16.72
N GLY A 171 2.76 1.49 -17.56
CA GLY A 171 2.54 0.54 -18.65
C GLY A 171 2.19 -0.90 -18.21
N ARG A 172 1.91 -1.11 -16.92
CA ARG A 172 1.52 -2.42 -16.36
C ARG A 172 0.04 -2.41 -15.98
N ALA A 173 -0.81 -2.87 -16.89
CA ALA A 173 -2.27 -2.78 -16.75
C ALA A 173 -2.91 -3.71 -15.69
N GLY A 174 -2.17 -4.70 -15.13
CA GLY A 174 -2.79 -5.76 -14.32
C GLY A 174 -2.44 -5.82 -12.83
N GLY A 175 -1.36 -5.17 -12.38
CA GLY A 175 -0.83 -5.34 -11.02
C GLY A 175 -1.41 -4.39 -9.95
N ASN A 176 -2.17 -3.37 -10.37
CA ASN A 176 -2.27 -2.15 -9.57
C ASN A 176 -3.56 -2.04 -8.76
N LEU A 177 -4.70 -2.53 -9.26
CA LEU A 177 -5.98 -2.35 -8.55
C LEU A 177 -5.98 -2.99 -7.15
N ARG A 178 -5.42 -4.20 -7.02
CA ARG A 178 -5.33 -4.87 -5.71
C ARG A 178 -4.45 -4.10 -4.72
N SER A 179 -3.35 -3.53 -5.20
CA SER A 179 -2.43 -2.72 -4.39
C SER A 179 -3.10 -1.41 -3.96
N TRP A 180 -3.83 -0.76 -4.86
CA TRP A 180 -4.56 0.48 -4.57
C TRP A 180 -5.77 0.26 -3.68
N LEU A 181 -6.46 -0.88 -3.80
CA LEU A 181 -7.49 -1.30 -2.85
C LEU A 181 -6.89 -1.52 -1.45
N ALA A 182 -5.71 -2.15 -1.37
CA ALA A 182 -5.02 -2.31 -0.10
C ALA A 182 -4.67 -0.96 0.55
N VAL A 183 -4.17 0.00 -0.24
CA VAL A 183 -3.92 1.38 0.22
C VAL A 183 -5.21 2.03 0.71
N GLY A 184 -6.29 1.93 -0.08
CA GLY A 184 -7.61 2.49 0.27
C GLY A 184 -8.18 1.93 1.58
N LEU A 185 -8.02 0.63 1.82
CA LEU A 185 -8.45 -0.03 3.07
C LEU A 185 -7.68 0.47 4.30
N TYR A 186 -6.40 0.83 4.16
CA TYR A 186 -5.65 1.46 5.25
C TYR A 186 -6.06 2.92 5.49
N THR A 187 -6.39 3.67 4.43
CA THR A 187 -6.88 5.04 4.57
C THR A 187 -8.30 5.13 5.14
N TRP A 188 -9.01 4.01 5.24
CA TRP A 188 -10.33 3.94 5.88
C TRP A 188 -10.30 4.38 7.36
N ALA A 189 -9.14 4.34 8.02
CA ALA A 189 -8.94 4.86 9.37
C ALA A 189 -9.32 6.35 9.54
N PHE A 190 -9.28 7.16 8.48
CA PHE A 190 -9.68 8.57 8.55
C PHE A 190 -11.16 8.77 8.87
N PHE A 191 -12.03 7.85 8.41
CA PHE A 191 -13.47 7.98 8.61
C PHE A 191 -13.85 7.87 10.10
N PHE A 192 -12.96 7.31 10.96
CA PHE A 192 -13.14 7.25 12.42
C PHE A 192 -13.01 8.61 13.12
N VAL A 193 -12.11 9.45 12.62
CA VAL A 193 -11.81 10.74 13.26
C VAL A 193 -12.99 11.71 13.12
N HIS A 194 -13.94 11.41 12.24
CA HIS A 194 -15.09 12.28 11.93
C HIS A 194 -16.44 11.75 12.43
N LEU A 195 -16.45 10.59 13.09
CA LEU A 195 -17.66 10.09 13.77
C LEU A 195 -18.16 11.01 14.90
N PRO A 196 -17.29 11.60 15.75
CA PRO A 196 -17.74 12.45 16.86
C PRO A 196 -18.32 13.81 16.43
N THR A 197 -18.07 14.23 15.19
CA THR A 197 -18.43 15.58 14.71
C THR A 197 -19.84 15.68 14.12
N GLY A 198 -20.73 14.72 14.38
CA GLY A 198 -22.16 14.86 14.05
C GLY A 198 -22.59 14.38 12.67
N GLY A 199 -21.88 13.39 12.10
CA GLY A 199 -22.32 12.65 10.91
C GLY A 199 -21.60 13.04 9.63
N PRO A 200 -21.86 12.31 8.52
CA PRO A 200 -21.22 12.59 7.27
C PRO A 200 -21.90 13.83 6.74
N PRO A 201 -21.11 14.74 6.21
CA PRO A 201 -21.71 15.86 5.55
C PRO A 201 -22.49 15.44 4.32
N VAL A 202 -23.81 15.44 4.37
CA VAL A 202 -24.61 15.26 3.16
C VAL A 202 -24.78 16.65 2.58
N ILE A 203 -23.81 17.11 1.80
CA ILE A 203 -24.00 18.28 0.96
C ILE A 203 -24.41 17.75 -0.39
N LEU A 204 -25.60 18.15 -0.80
CA LEU A 204 -26.06 17.92 -2.15
C LEU A 204 -25.24 18.81 -3.09
N PHE A 205 -24.74 18.25 -4.18
CA PHE A 205 -23.92 19.01 -5.11
C PHE A 205 -24.69 20.19 -5.75
N THR A 206 -26.03 20.09 -5.84
CA THR A 206 -26.94 21.20 -6.08
C THR A 206 -26.76 22.36 -5.10
N ASP A 207 -26.57 22.09 -3.80
CA ASP A 207 -26.35 23.15 -2.80
C ASP A 207 -24.99 23.84 -3.02
N VAL A 208 -23.97 23.08 -3.41
CA VAL A 208 -22.65 23.64 -3.79
C VAL A 208 -22.78 24.47 -5.05
N LEU A 209 -23.53 24.00 -6.05
CA LEU A 209 -23.76 24.72 -7.30
C LEU A 209 -24.52 26.02 -7.06
N HIS A 210 -25.53 25.99 -6.19
CA HIS A 210 -26.29 27.17 -5.78
C HIS A 210 -25.41 28.19 -5.07
N ALA A 211 -24.59 27.76 -4.11
CA ALA A 211 -23.63 28.61 -3.43
C ALA A 211 -22.58 29.22 -4.40
N ALA A 212 -22.07 28.43 -5.34
CA ALA A 212 -21.08 28.88 -6.32
C ALA A 212 -21.66 29.84 -7.37
N THR A 213 -22.93 29.68 -7.73
CA THR A 213 -23.63 30.51 -8.73
C THR A 213 -24.36 31.70 -8.11
N GLY A 214 -24.34 31.84 -6.77
CA GLY A 214 -25.07 32.88 -6.05
C GLY A 214 -26.59 32.76 -6.16
N THR A 215 -27.11 31.58 -6.54
CA THR A 215 -28.55 31.37 -6.68
C THR A 215 -29.13 30.98 -5.32
N PRO A 216 -30.22 31.64 -4.87
CA PRO A 216 -30.80 31.37 -3.56
C PRO A 216 -31.34 29.93 -3.51
N LEU A 217 -30.99 29.22 -2.43
CA LEU A 217 -31.48 27.86 -2.20
C LEU A 217 -33.02 27.88 -2.12
N PRO A 218 -33.72 26.91 -2.75
CA PRO A 218 -35.16 26.80 -2.63
C PRO A 218 -35.52 26.51 -1.17
N MET A 219 -35.98 27.55 -0.46
CA MET A 219 -36.48 27.44 0.91
C MET A 219 -37.73 26.55 0.89
N GLY A 220 -37.62 25.25 1.20
CA GLY A 220 -38.83 24.45 1.34
C GLY A 220 -38.77 22.95 1.62
N THR A 221 -37.67 22.23 1.43
CA THR A 221 -37.77 20.74 1.49
C THR A 221 -36.56 19.99 2.06
N TYR A 222 -35.82 20.58 2.99
CA TYR A 222 -34.94 19.77 3.86
C TYR A 222 -35.65 19.47 5.17
N LYS A 223 -36.27 18.28 5.23
CA LYS A 223 -36.91 17.73 6.44
C LYS A 223 -35.89 17.25 7.49
N PHE A 224 -34.60 17.48 7.23
CA PHE A 224 -33.58 17.39 8.25
C PHE A 224 -33.37 18.82 8.76
N ASP A 225 -33.92 19.14 9.93
CA ASP A 225 -33.58 20.33 10.74
C ASP A 225 -32.12 20.20 11.22
N VAL A 226 -31.18 20.17 10.27
CA VAL A 226 -29.76 20.19 10.58
C VAL A 226 -29.39 21.67 10.67
N PRO A 227 -29.02 22.19 11.85
CA PRO A 227 -28.65 23.58 11.99
C PRO A 227 -27.54 23.92 10.98
N TYR A 228 -27.65 25.07 10.32
CA TYR A 228 -26.76 25.60 9.26
C TYR A 228 -25.25 25.52 9.56
N GLY A 229 -24.86 25.30 10.82
CA GLY A 229 -23.48 24.95 11.20
C GLY A 229 -22.98 23.64 10.58
N ARG A 230 -23.85 22.64 10.42
CA ARG A 230 -23.46 21.33 9.88
C ARG A 230 -23.19 21.36 8.37
N THR A 231 -23.77 22.28 7.59
CA THR A 231 -23.45 22.41 6.15
C THR A 231 -22.07 23.02 5.89
N VAL A 232 -21.55 23.84 6.81
CA VAL A 232 -20.17 24.38 6.70
C VAL A 232 -19.14 23.35 7.16
N GLU A 233 -19.39 22.69 8.30
CA GLU A 233 -18.61 21.53 8.76
C GLU A 233 -18.54 20.45 7.69
N ALA A 234 -19.61 20.37 6.92
CA ALA A 234 -19.75 19.45 5.84
C ALA A 234 -18.93 19.75 4.60
N LEU A 235 -18.91 21.01 4.19
CA LEU A 235 -18.07 21.50 3.10
C LEU A 235 -16.61 21.37 3.50
N ALA A 236 -16.30 21.58 4.77
CA ALA A 236 -14.97 21.40 5.33
C ALA A 236 -14.53 19.93 5.29
N ALA A 237 -15.36 18.98 5.71
CA ALA A 237 -15.02 17.55 5.67
C ALA A 237 -14.91 17.02 4.22
N TRP A 238 -15.75 17.47 3.28
CA TRP A 238 -15.61 17.14 1.86
C TRP A 238 -14.38 17.76 1.22
N GLY A 239 -14.15 19.05 1.47
CA GLY A 239 -12.95 19.77 1.02
C GLY A 239 -11.69 19.10 1.56
N GLN A 240 -11.72 18.64 2.80
CA GLN A 240 -10.64 17.89 3.43
C GLN A 240 -10.42 16.52 2.77
N LEU A 241 -11.46 15.74 2.47
CA LEU A 241 -11.34 14.44 1.79
C LEU A 241 -10.79 14.60 0.36
N ALA A 242 -11.28 15.61 -0.37
CA ALA A 242 -10.82 15.97 -1.71
C ALA A 242 -9.35 16.41 -1.68
N TRP A 243 -9.01 17.29 -0.74
CA TRP A 243 -7.65 17.73 -0.49
C TRP A 243 -6.73 16.56 -0.18
N TRP A 244 -7.17 15.61 0.65
CA TRP A 244 -6.39 14.42 0.99
C TRP A 244 -6.17 13.49 -0.20
N SER A 245 -7.21 13.26 -0.99
CA SER A 245 -7.11 12.47 -2.23
C SER A 245 -6.12 13.12 -3.20
N LEU A 246 -6.19 14.46 -3.32
CA LEU A 246 -5.29 15.26 -4.13
C LEU A 246 -3.84 15.21 -3.60
N VAL A 247 -3.64 15.40 -2.30
CA VAL A 247 -2.33 15.35 -1.64
C VAL A 247 -1.71 13.96 -1.77
N MET A 248 -2.47 12.87 -1.57
CA MET A 248 -1.97 11.51 -1.75
C MET A 248 -1.61 11.23 -3.21
N GLY A 249 -2.45 11.67 -4.15
CA GLY A 249 -2.16 11.60 -5.58
C GLY A 249 -0.89 12.36 -5.96
N LEU A 250 -0.70 13.57 -5.42
CA LEU A 250 0.49 14.40 -5.65
C LEU A 250 1.74 13.85 -4.97
N ILE A 251 1.65 13.33 -3.74
CA ILE A 251 2.78 12.69 -3.03
C ILE A 251 3.21 11.44 -3.80
N TRP A 252 2.26 10.62 -4.26
CA TRP A 252 2.59 9.44 -5.04
C TRP A 252 3.17 9.82 -6.41
N ALA A 253 2.58 10.80 -7.09
CA ALA A 253 3.13 11.34 -8.33
C ALA A 253 4.55 11.89 -8.11
N GLY A 254 4.81 12.59 -7.00
CA GLY A 254 6.13 13.09 -6.61
C GLY A 254 7.13 11.98 -6.26
N ALA A 255 6.71 10.95 -5.55
CA ALA A 255 7.52 9.77 -5.26
C ALA A 255 7.88 9.00 -6.55
N SER A 256 6.95 8.95 -7.51
CA SER A 256 7.17 8.38 -8.84
C SER A 256 8.05 9.28 -9.72
N TRP A 257 7.93 10.61 -9.57
CA TRP A 257 8.72 11.64 -10.25
C TRP A 257 10.20 11.58 -9.87
N ALA A 258 10.50 11.34 -8.59
CA ALA A 258 11.87 11.08 -8.13
C ALA A 258 12.52 9.87 -8.82
N HIS A 259 11.73 9.04 -9.53
CA HIS A 259 12.19 7.83 -10.17
C HIS A 259 12.30 7.88 -11.71
N ARG A 260 11.71 8.84 -12.44
CA ARG A 260 11.80 8.91 -13.92
C ARG A 260 11.90 10.35 -14.45
N ARG A 261 12.68 10.53 -15.52
CA ARG A 261 13.12 11.83 -16.08
C ARG A 261 12.17 12.54 -17.07
N SER A 262 10.99 12.01 -17.44
CA SER A 262 10.10 12.69 -18.41
C SER A 262 9.00 13.51 -17.72
N VAL A 263 9.04 14.83 -17.92
CA VAL A 263 8.44 15.84 -17.01
C VAL A 263 7.05 16.31 -17.44
N SER A 264 6.70 16.28 -18.73
CA SER A 264 5.61 17.11 -19.27
C SER A 264 4.20 16.52 -19.13
N HIS A 265 4.00 15.22 -19.31
CA HIS A 265 2.63 14.65 -19.30
C HIS A 265 2.07 14.39 -17.90
N VAL A 266 2.94 14.18 -16.90
CA VAL A 266 2.52 13.83 -15.53
C VAL A 266 2.03 15.06 -14.76
N LEU A 267 2.66 16.22 -14.98
CA LEU A 267 2.32 17.47 -14.31
C LEU A 267 0.92 18.00 -14.67
N ILE A 268 0.46 17.75 -15.90
CA ILE A 268 -0.85 18.21 -16.37
C ILE A 268 -1.92 17.11 -16.17
N GLY A 269 -1.59 15.85 -16.44
CA GLY A 269 -2.56 14.76 -16.38
C GLY A 269 -3.03 14.40 -14.97
N THR A 270 -2.15 14.50 -13.98
CA THR A 270 -2.46 14.11 -12.58
C THR A 270 -3.50 15.04 -11.92
N PRO A 271 -3.32 16.37 -11.90
CA PRO A 271 -4.31 17.27 -11.29
C PRO A 271 -5.66 17.21 -12.02
N LEU A 272 -5.66 17.06 -13.36
CA LEU A 272 -6.89 16.92 -14.14
C LEU A 272 -7.63 15.62 -13.81
N ALA A 273 -6.92 14.50 -13.69
CA ALA A 273 -7.51 13.22 -13.30
C ALA A 273 -8.08 13.25 -11.87
N ILE A 274 -7.39 13.92 -10.95
CA ILE A 274 -7.89 14.13 -9.58
C ILE A 274 -9.15 14.99 -9.59
N LEU A 275 -9.17 16.10 -10.34
CA LEU A 275 -10.34 16.95 -10.48
C LEU A 275 -11.54 16.19 -11.07
N LEU A 276 -11.31 15.40 -12.12
CA LEU A 276 -12.34 14.59 -12.76
C LEU A 276 -12.88 13.51 -11.81
N ALA A 277 -12.00 12.83 -11.08
CA ALA A 277 -12.41 11.83 -10.07
C ALA A 277 -13.24 12.48 -8.95
N PHE A 278 -12.88 13.69 -8.52
CA PHE A 278 -13.65 14.46 -7.55
C PHE A 278 -15.05 14.80 -8.08
N LEU A 279 -15.17 15.25 -9.34
CA LEU A 279 -16.45 15.57 -9.97
C LEU A 279 -17.35 14.34 -10.14
N VAL A 280 -16.80 13.23 -10.63
CA VAL A 280 -17.56 11.96 -10.77
C VAL A 280 -18.02 11.47 -9.42
N TYR A 281 -17.17 11.55 -8.40
CA TYR A 281 -17.50 11.13 -7.04
C TYR A 281 -18.59 11.99 -6.40
N THR A 282 -18.54 13.32 -6.55
CA THR A 282 -19.61 14.22 -6.08
C THR A 282 -20.94 13.93 -6.79
N MET A 283 -20.91 13.73 -8.11
CA MET A 283 -22.10 13.38 -8.89
C MET A 283 -22.70 12.03 -8.44
N VAL A 284 -21.88 11.00 -8.24
CA VAL A 284 -22.32 9.66 -7.80
C VAL A 284 -22.95 9.71 -6.41
N LEU A 285 -22.38 10.47 -5.48
CA LEU A 285 -22.94 10.63 -4.14
C LEU A 285 -24.28 11.36 -4.15
N GLU A 286 -24.39 12.40 -4.96
CA GLU A 286 -25.64 13.14 -5.10
C GLU A 286 -26.72 12.27 -5.74
N THR A 287 -26.41 11.58 -6.84
CA THR A 287 -27.41 10.76 -7.54
C THR A 287 -27.74 9.46 -6.81
N ILE A 288 -26.76 8.77 -6.23
CA ILE A 288 -27.00 7.45 -5.62
C ILE A 288 -27.19 7.56 -4.11
N GLY A 289 -26.34 8.32 -3.42
CA GLY A 289 -26.38 8.42 -1.95
C GLY A 289 -27.68 9.01 -1.45
N VAL A 290 -28.18 10.06 -2.10
CA VAL A 290 -29.41 10.75 -1.71
C VAL A 290 -30.63 9.86 -1.97
N HIS A 291 -30.69 9.21 -3.13
CA HIS A 291 -31.79 8.31 -3.45
C HIS A 291 -31.80 7.06 -2.56
N VAL A 292 -30.65 6.50 -2.19
CA VAL A 292 -30.57 5.38 -1.25
C VAL A 292 -31.02 5.80 0.15
N VAL A 293 -30.58 6.97 0.64
CA VAL A 293 -31.00 7.49 1.95
C VAL A 293 -32.50 7.79 1.97
N MET A 294 -33.03 8.41 0.91
CA MET A 294 -34.47 8.66 0.80
C MET A 294 -35.28 7.37 0.70
N TRP A 295 -34.79 6.36 -0.02
CA TRP A 295 -35.44 5.05 -0.12
C TRP A 295 -35.43 4.27 1.20
N LEU A 296 -34.37 4.38 2.01
CA LEU A 296 -34.31 3.76 3.33
C LEU A 296 -35.17 4.47 4.38
N ALA A 297 -35.50 5.74 4.15
CA ALA A 297 -36.32 6.55 5.05
C ALA A 297 -37.84 6.41 4.80
N THR A 298 -38.23 5.77 3.69
CA THR A 298 -39.64 5.47 3.33
C THR A 298 -40.01 4.03 3.67
#